data_AF-A0A7K3H727-F1
#
_entry.id   AF-A0A7K3H727-F1
#
_cell.length_a   1.000
_cell.length_b   1.000
_cell.length_c   1.000
_cell.angle_alpha   90.00
_cell.angle_beta   90.00
_cell.angle_gamma   90.00
#
_symmetry.space_group_name_H-M   'P 1'
#
loop_
_entity.id
_entity.type
_entity.pdbx_description
1 polymer ?
#
loop_
_entity_poly.entity_id
_entity_poly.type
_entity_poly.pdbx_seq_one_letter_code
_entity_poly.pdbx_strand_id
1 'polypeptide(L)'
;MDVEPDTVARDLVALVLTVVELLRQLMERQAIRRVEEDDLTEDQIERIGTTLMLLEERMAELRERFGLRPEDLNLDLGPLGTLLPRD
;
A
#
# COMPACT_ATOMS: atom_id res chain seq x y z
N MET A 1 0.68 4.92 30.79
CA MET A 1 -0.04 5.17 29.53
C MET A 1 -0.75 3.89 29.20
N ASP A 2 -2.00 3.78 29.64
CA ASP A 2 -2.86 2.65 29.27
C ASP A 2 -3.26 2.87 27.81
N VAL A 3 -2.69 2.06 26.92
CA VAL A 3 -3.09 2.09 25.52
C VAL A 3 -4.35 1.24 25.42
N GLU A 4 -5.45 1.86 25.02
CA GLU A 4 -6.74 1.19 24.86
C GLU A 4 -6.55 0.04 23.85
N PRO A 5 -6.89 -1.22 24.18
CA PRO A 5 -6.59 -2.39 23.35
C PRO A 5 -7.09 -2.27 21.90
N ASP A 6 -8.26 -1.64 21.73
CA ASP A 6 -8.88 -1.40 20.42
C ASP A 6 -8.09 -0.38 19.58
N THR A 7 -7.44 0.60 20.24
CA THR A 7 -6.61 1.61 19.56
C THR A 7 -5.31 0.98 19.07
N VAL A 8 -4.67 0.13 19.90
CA VAL A 8 -3.45 -0.60 19.49
C VAL A 8 -3.71 -1.48 18.27
N ALA A 9 -4.83 -2.20 18.26
CA ALA A 9 -5.18 -3.07 17.15
C ALA A 9 -5.37 -2.27 15.85
N ARG A 10 -6.04 -1.12 15.92
CA ARG A 10 -6.23 -0.23 14.79
C ARG A 10 -4.92 0.35 14.27
N ASP A 11 -4.05 0.83 15.16
CA ASP A 11 -2.75 1.41 14.79
C ASP A 11 -1.82 0.37 14.15
N LEU A 12 -1.81 -0.86 14.67
CA LEU A 12 -1.05 -1.95 14.09
C LEU A 12 -1.57 -2.32 12.70
N VAL A 13 -2.90 -2.35 12.50
CA VAL A 13 -3.48 -2.57 11.18
C VAL A 13 -3.09 -1.44 10.22
N ALA A 14 -3.17 -0.18 10.65
CA ALA A 14 -2.74 0.95 9.83
C ALA A 14 -1.27 0.79 9.41
N LEU A 15 -0.38 0.39 10.31
CA LEU A 15 1.03 0.12 10.00
C LEU A 15 1.20 -1.01 8.98
N VAL A 16 0.48 -2.12 9.14
CA VAL A 16 0.55 -3.25 8.19
C VAL A 16 0.05 -2.81 6.81
N LEU A 17 -1.09 -2.12 6.74
CA LEU A 17 -1.64 -1.61 5.48
C LEU A 17 -0.68 -0.60 4.84
N THR A 18 -0.03 0.26 5.63
CA THR A 18 1.00 1.19 5.17
C THR A 18 2.18 0.47 4.50
N VAL A 19 2.67 -0.62 5.09
CA VAL A 19 3.75 -1.43 4.50
C VAL A 19 3.30 -2.12 3.22
N VAL A 20 2.09 -2.69 3.20
CA VAL A 20 1.53 -3.32 2.00
C VAL A 20 1.36 -2.32 0.88
N GLU A 21 0.88 -1.10 1.18
CA GLU A 21 0.74 -0.01 0.23
C GLU A 21 2.09 0.43 -0.36
N LEU A 22 3.12 0.56 0.48
CA LEU A 22 4.48 0.84 0.01
C LEU A 22 4.98 -0.23 -0.97
N LEU A 23 4.75 -1.51 -0.66
CA LEU A 23 5.12 -2.62 -1.53
C LEU A 23 4.31 -2.59 -2.84
N ARG A 24 3.01 -2.29 -2.80
CA ARG A 24 2.16 -2.12 -3.99
C ARG A 24 2.75 -1.07 -4.93
N GLN A 25 3.05 0.12 -4.41
CA GLN A 25 3.63 1.21 -5.20
C GLN A 25 5.03 0.87 -5.75
N LEU A 26 5.84 0.15 -4.97
CA LEU A 26 7.15 -0.30 -5.45
C LEU A 26 6.99 -1.29 -6.61
N MET A 27 6.10 -2.27 -6.47
CA MET A 27 5.82 -3.25 -7.52
C MET A 27 5.27 -2.58 -8.77
N GLU A 28 4.38 -1.59 -8.63
CA GLU A 28 3.85 -0.80 -9.74
C GLU A 28 4.97 -0.06 -10.49
N ARG A 29 5.86 0.64 -9.76
CA ARG A 29 7.03 1.30 -10.38
C ARG A 29 7.99 0.33 -11.05
N GLN A 30 8.17 -0.87 -10.48
CA GLN A 30 9.00 -1.91 -11.10
C GLN A 30 8.35 -2.50 -12.34
N ALA A 31 7.03 -2.69 -12.33
CA ALA A 31 6.28 -3.17 -13.48
C ALA A 31 6.42 -2.20 -14.64
N ILE A 32 6.19 -0.89 -14.40
CA ILE A 32 6.36 0.16 -15.42
C ILE A 32 7.77 0.12 -16.01
N ARG A 33 8.80 0.10 -15.17
CA ARG A 33 10.20 0.04 -15.61
C ARG A 33 10.49 -1.18 -16.49
N ARG A 34 10.01 -2.36 -16.11
CA ARG A 34 10.22 -3.59 -16.88
C ARG A 34 9.47 -3.60 -18.20
N VAL A 35 8.30 -2.94 -18.27
CA VAL A 35 7.59 -2.72 -19.53
C VAL A 35 8.38 -1.80 -20.45
N GLU A 36 8.94 -0.71 -19.91
CA GLU A 36 9.79 0.21 -20.69
C GLU A 36 11.08 -0.46 -21.20
N GLU A 37 11.60 -1.45 -20.47
CA GLU A 37 12.79 -2.24 -20.82
C GLU A 37 12.48 -3.45 -21.72
N ASP A 38 11.21 -3.67 -22.11
CA ASP A 38 10.73 -4.84 -22.88
C ASP A 38 11.05 -6.20 -22.22
N ASP A 39 11.17 -6.20 -20.88
CA ASP A 39 11.52 -7.36 -20.03
C ASP A 39 10.29 -8.20 -19.61
N LEU A 40 9.10 -7.86 -20.13
CA LEU A 40 7.84 -8.54 -19.83
C LEU A 40 7.03 -8.81 -21.11
N THR A 41 6.45 -10.01 -21.20
CA THR A 41 5.46 -10.34 -22.23
C THR A 41 4.11 -9.67 -21.94
N GLU A 42 3.27 -9.48 -22.96
CA GLU A 42 1.90 -8.93 -22.80
C GLU A 42 1.10 -9.69 -21.71
N ASP A 43 1.13 -11.03 -21.72
CA ASP A 43 0.48 -11.86 -20.69
C ASP A 43 1.04 -11.63 -19.28
N GLN A 44 2.32 -11.27 -19.14
CA GLN A 44 2.89 -10.93 -17.83
C GLN A 44 2.41 -9.56 -17.37
N ILE A 45 2.33 -8.59 -18.27
CA ILE A 45 1.83 -7.24 -17.99
C ILE A 45 0.38 -7.30 -17.51
N GLU A 46 -0.48 -8.03 -18.22
CA GLU A 46 -1.90 -8.17 -17.86
C GLU A 46 -2.09 -8.82 -16.50
N ARG A 47 -1.32 -9.89 -16.20
CA ARG A 47 -1.37 -10.56 -14.91
C ARG A 47 -0.92 -9.66 -13.76
N ILE A 48 0.15 -8.88 -13.97
CA ILE A 48 0.64 -7.93 -12.95
C ILE A 48 -0.42 -6.85 -12.71
N GLY A 49 -0.95 -6.25 -13.76
CA GLY A 49 -2.01 -5.24 -13.66
C GLY A 49 -3.23 -5.76 -12.90
N THR A 50 -3.73 -6.94 -13.28
CA THR A 50 -4.86 -7.60 -12.60
C THR A 50 -4.58 -7.85 -11.12
N THR A 51 -3.36 -8.30 -10.78
CA THR A 51 -2.97 -8.55 -9.39
C THR A 51 -2.92 -7.28 -8.56
N LEU A 52 -2.38 -6.19 -9.13
CA LEU A 52 -2.33 -4.88 -8.46
C LEU A 52 -3.73 -4.29 -8.26
N MET A 53 -4.63 -4.44 -9.24
CA MET A 53 -6.03 -4.03 -9.11
C MET A 53 -6.76 -4.80 -8.00
N LEU A 54 -6.59 -6.12 -7.93
CA LEU A 54 -7.15 -6.94 -6.85
C LEU A 54 -6.60 -6.51 -5.48
N LEU A 55 -5.30 -6.21 -5.39
CA LEU A 55 -4.70 -5.73 -4.16
C LEU A 55 -5.30 -4.40 -3.71
N GLU A 56 -5.49 -3.44 -4.62
CA GLU A 56 -6.14 -2.16 -4.34
C GLU A 56 -7.57 -2.34 -3.79
N GLU A 57 -8.35 -3.25 -4.39
CA GLU A 57 -9.70 -3.58 -3.94
C GLU A 57 -9.69 -4.15 -2.51
N ARG A 58 -8.82 -5.12 -2.22
CA ARG A 58 -8.69 -5.67 -0.86
C ARG A 58 -8.19 -4.65 0.15
N MET A 59 -7.31 -3.75 -0.27
CA MET A 59 -6.86 -2.63 0.56
C MET A 59 -8.03 -1.69 0.88
N ALA A 60 -8.92 -1.42 -0.07
CA ALA A 60 -10.13 -0.63 0.17
C ALA A 60 -11.07 -1.30 1.18
N GLU A 61 -11.36 -2.59 1.01
CA GLU A 61 -12.19 -3.36 1.95
C GLU A 61 -11.62 -3.36 3.37
N LEU A 62 -10.30 -3.55 3.51
CA LEU A 62 -9.64 -3.55 4.81
C LEU A 62 -9.67 -2.16 5.45
N ARG A 63 -9.39 -1.10 4.68
CA ARG A 63 -9.49 0.29 5.16
C ARG A 63 -10.89 0.58 5.71
N GLU A 64 -11.94 0.24 4.96
CA GLU A 64 -13.34 0.44 5.37
C GLU A 64 -13.65 -0.32 6.67
N ARG A 65 -13.27 -1.61 6.72
CA ARG A 65 -13.52 -2.47 7.90
C ARG A 65 -12.88 -1.94 9.19
N PHE A 66 -11.74 -1.27 9.10
CA PHE A 66 -11.04 -0.71 10.25
C PHE A 66 -11.26 0.81 10.42
N GLY A 67 -12.15 1.40 9.62
CA GLY A 67 -12.47 2.83 9.66
C GLY A 67 -11.30 3.73 9.33
N LEU A 68 -10.35 3.26 8.53
CA LEU A 68 -9.14 3.96 8.11
C LEU A 68 -9.38 4.72 6.81
N ARG A 69 -8.86 5.93 6.73
CA ARG A 69 -8.82 6.73 5.51
C ARG A 69 -7.49 6.51 4.79
N PRO A 70 -7.38 6.81 3.49
CA PRO A 70 -6.13 6.71 2.76
C PRO A 70 -4.98 7.50 3.42
N GLU A 71 -5.29 8.68 3.98
CA GLU A 71 -4.29 9.53 4.64
C GLU A 71 -3.74 8.90 5.92
N ASP A 72 -4.52 8.01 6.57
CA ASP A 72 -4.10 7.31 7.78
C ASP A 72 -3.03 6.24 7.49
N LEU A 73 -2.81 5.88 6.21
CA LEU A 73 -1.74 4.97 5.78
C LEU A 73 -0.41 5.68 5.49
N ASN A 74 -0.38 7.01 5.49
CA ASN A 74 0.86 7.73 5.23
C ASN A 74 1.53 8.16 6.53
N LEU A 75 2.28 7.23 7.13
CA LEU A 75 2.94 7.43 8.42
C LEU A 75 3.95 8.58 8.35
N ASP A 76 3.85 9.52 9.29
CA ASP A 76 4.84 10.57 9.50
C ASP A 76 6.01 10.02 10.34
N LEU A 77 7.20 9.99 9.74
CA LEU A 77 8.44 9.53 10.38
C LEU A 77 9.24 10.70 10.97
N GLY A 78 8.65 11.89 11.06
CA GLY A 78 9.27 13.11 11.58
C GLY A 78 10.34 13.65 10.63
N PRO A 79 11.63 13.65 11.01
CA PRO A 79 12.70 14.21 10.16
C PRO A 79 12.89 13.48 8.83
N LEU A 80 12.40 12.25 8.70
CA LEU A 80 12.45 11.47 7.45
C LEU A 80 11.27 11.77 6.51
N GLY A 81 10.32 12.61 6.94
CA GLY A 81 9.10 12.89 6.19
C GLY A 81 8.08 11.75 6.27
N THR A 82 7.19 11.66 5.29
CA THR A 82 6.15 10.62 5.26
C THR A 82 6.62 9.37 4.53
N LEU A 83 6.20 8.19 4.97
CA LEU A 83 6.66 6.92 4.41
C LEU A 83 6.24 6.71 2.95
N LEU A 84 4.99 7.07 2.62
CA LEU A 84 4.49 7.03 1.25
C LEU A 84 4.82 8.36 0.56
N PRO A 85 5.32 8.34 -0.69
CA PRO A 85 5.48 9.52 -1.52
C PRO A 85 4.17 10.29 -1.60
N ARG A 86 4.23 11.61 -1.49
CA ARG A 86 3.11 12.49 -1.85
C ARG A 86 3.25 12.75 -3.35
N ASP A 87 2.30 12.27 -4.14
CA ASP A 87 2.23 12.55 -5.57
C ASP A 87 2.18 14.07 -5.85
#